data_AF-A0A7S2B2N6-F1
#
_entry.id   AF-A0A7S2B2N6-F1
#
_cell.length_a   1.000
_cell.length_b   1.000
_cell.length_c   1.000
_cell.angle_alpha   90.00
_cell.angle_beta   90.00
_cell.angle_gamma   90.00
#
_symmetry.space_group_name_H-M   'P 1'
#
loop_
_entity.id
_entity.type
_entity.pdbx_description
1 polymer ?
#
loop_
_entity_poly.entity_id
_entity_poly.type
_entity_poly.pdbx_seq_one_letter_code
_entity_poly.pdbx_strand_id
1 'polypeptide(L)'
;KNQMKLAKAWRIKVKKTGLEKGEATVAELRELLPEAYSIMVDLSDELDVIQAATSKFCICRQSRVGDMVECSVCEEKYHKACVGISPSAPTPPNYTCMRCLCKQVYSSVTHKLFATVDHWAQAQQEHDAMNGVAHATRNWMGLVRMALSPAMGDTSGPENGMAPANYANLQQQAEALGIHDLQDVQHVM
;
A
#
# COMPACT_ATOMS: atom_id res chain seq x y z
N LYS A 1 -37.45 4.35 44.76
CA LYS A 1 -38.44 5.38 44.31
C LYS A 1 -37.86 6.43 43.37
N ASN A 2 -36.60 6.88 43.53
CA ASN A 2 -36.00 7.92 42.68
C ASN A 2 -35.69 7.46 41.24
N GLN A 3 -35.08 6.29 41.08
CA GLN A 3 -34.69 5.73 39.77
C GLN A 3 -35.87 5.55 38.80
N MET A 4 -37.02 5.09 39.29
CA MET A 4 -38.24 4.97 38.48
C MET A 4 -38.78 6.33 38.00
N LYS A 5 -38.55 7.41 38.75
CA LYS A 5 -38.89 8.77 38.30
C LYS A 5 -37.93 9.25 37.22
N LEU A 6 -36.62 9.00 37.38
CA LEU A 6 -35.60 9.29 36.37
C LEU A 6 -35.90 8.54 35.06
N ALA A 7 -36.20 7.24 35.15
CA ALA A 7 -36.59 6.43 34.00
C ALA A 7 -37.85 6.99 33.28
N LYS A 8 -38.88 7.40 34.04
CA LYS A 8 -40.06 8.05 33.45
C LYS A 8 -39.71 9.38 32.77
N ALA A 9 -38.91 10.23 33.42
CA ALA A 9 -38.50 11.51 32.86
C ALA A 9 -37.67 11.33 31.58
N TRP A 10 -36.74 10.37 31.58
CA TRP A 10 -35.94 10.03 30.41
C TRP A 10 -36.81 9.51 29.25
N ARG A 11 -37.76 8.60 29.50
CA ARG A 11 -38.73 8.14 28.47
C ARG A 11 -39.52 9.30 27.86
N ILE A 12 -39.91 10.29 28.66
CA ILE A 12 -40.60 11.49 28.15
C ILE A 12 -39.66 12.30 27.23
N LYS A 13 -38.38 12.45 27.58
CA LYS A 13 -37.37 13.10 26.72
C LYS A 13 -37.24 12.36 25.39
N VAL A 14 -37.10 11.03 25.42
CA VAL A 14 -37.05 10.19 24.20
C VAL A 14 -38.29 10.41 23.33
N LYS A 15 -39.50 10.37 23.91
CA LYS A 15 -40.74 10.63 23.16
C LYS A 15 -40.79 12.04 22.55
N LYS A 16 -40.26 13.04 23.24
CA LYS A 16 -40.22 14.43 22.74
C LYS A 16 -39.33 14.61 21.52
N THR A 17 -38.33 13.74 21.31
CA THR A 17 -37.51 13.77 20.08
C THR A 17 -38.32 13.44 18.82
N GLY A 18 -39.51 12.86 18.95
CA GLY A 18 -40.28 12.41 17.79
C GLY A 18 -39.69 11.14 17.15
N LEU A 19 -38.91 10.35 17.90
CA LEU A 19 -38.31 9.09 17.44
C LEU A 19 -39.34 8.15 16.78
N GLU A 20 -40.51 7.99 17.40
CA GLU A 20 -41.59 7.14 16.88
C GLU A 20 -42.17 7.65 15.55
N LYS A 21 -42.00 8.94 15.24
CA LYS A 21 -42.44 9.59 13.99
C LYS A 21 -41.32 9.75 12.96
N GLY A 22 -40.09 9.34 13.28
CA GLY A 22 -38.92 9.53 12.44
C GLY A 22 -38.40 10.97 12.37
N GLU A 23 -38.82 11.84 13.30
CA GLU A 23 -38.43 13.26 13.34
C GLU A 23 -37.11 13.48 14.08
N ALA A 24 -36.72 12.53 14.95
CA ALA A 24 -35.54 12.65 15.80
C ALA A 24 -34.23 12.64 14.99
N THR A 25 -33.33 13.58 15.29
CA THR A 25 -31.99 13.55 14.70
C THR A 25 -31.09 12.56 15.41
N VAL A 26 -30.11 12.01 14.69
CA VAL A 26 -29.10 11.11 15.25
C VAL A 26 -28.28 11.77 16.37
N ALA A 27 -28.08 13.09 16.31
CA ALA A 27 -27.36 13.85 17.33
C ALA A 27 -28.16 13.92 18.64
N GLU A 28 -29.43 14.32 18.58
CA GLU A 28 -30.31 14.38 19.75
C GLU A 28 -30.45 13.03 20.45
N LEU A 29 -30.58 11.94 19.67
CA LEU A 29 -30.68 10.60 20.22
C LEU A 29 -29.40 10.14 20.91
N ARG A 30 -28.23 10.52 20.39
CA ARG A 30 -26.93 10.20 21.01
C ARG A 30 -26.73 10.94 22.34
N GLU A 31 -27.22 12.17 22.46
CA GLU A 31 -27.13 12.96 23.69
C GLU A 31 -27.94 12.35 24.86
N LEU A 32 -28.96 11.54 24.56
CA LEU A 32 -29.79 10.87 25.56
C LEU A 32 -29.16 9.58 26.13
N LEU A 33 -28.15 9.01 25.45
CA LEU A 33 -27.54 7.73 25.84
C LEU A 33 -26.79 7.79 27.20
N PRO A 34 -25.96 8.81 27.50
CA PRO A 34 -25.26 8.88 28.79
C PRO A 34 -26.22 8.92 29.99
N GLU A 35 -27.34 9.65 29.87
CA GLU A 35 -28.37 9.70 30.92
C GLU A 35 -29.01 8.31 31.12
N ALA A 36 -29.32 7.59 30.03
CA ALA A 36 -29.91 6.25 30.09
C ALA A 36 -29.00 5.27 30.84
N TYR A 37 -27.69 5.25 30.55
CA TYR A 37 -26.72 4.37 31.21
C TYR A 37 -26.53 4.67 32.70
N SER A 38 -26.86 5.89 33.15
CA SER A 38 -26.78 6.28 34.57
C SER A 38 -28.01 5.85 35.39
N ILE A 39 -29.11 5.47 34.72
CA ILE A 39 -30.36 5.08 35.37
C ILE A 39 -30.31 3.58 35.67
N MET A 40 -30.43 3.22 36.95
CA MET A 40 -30.42 1.81 37.40
C MET A 40 -31.81 1.17 37.29
N VAL A 41 -32.38 1.23 36.09
CA VAL A 41 -33.64 0.60 35.70
C VAL A 41 -33.38 -0.07 34.36
N ASP A 42 -33.98 -1.23 34.14
CA ASP A 42 -33.93 -1.86 32.83
C ASP A 42 -34.60 -0.95 31.78
N LEU A 43 -33.79 -0.53 30.81
CA LEU A 43 -34.14 0.30 29.67
C LEU A 43 -33.66 -0.34 28.36
N SER A 44 -33.37 -1.65 28.38
CA SER A 44 -32.75 -2.37 27.26
C SER A 44 -33.56 -2.21 25.98
N ASP A 45 -34.89 -2.36 26.05
CA ASP A 45 -35.78 -2.22 24.90
C ASP A 45 -35.72 -0.81 24.29
N GLU A 46 -35.76 0.24 25.11
CA GLU A 46 -35.69 1.61 24.61
C GLU A 46 -34.29 1.95 24.06
N LEU A 47 -33.24 1.41 24.69
CA LEU A 47 -31.86 1.56 24.22
C LEU A 47 -31.66 0.87 22.87
N ASP A 48 -32.25 -0.30 22.65
CA ASP A 48 -32.17 -1.01 21.36
C ASP A 48 -32.79 -0.19 20.23
N VAL A 49 -33.94 0.47 20.47
CA VAL A 49 -34.57 1.37 19.49
C VAL A 49 -33.68 2.56 19.18
N ILE A 50 -33.11 3.22 20.20
CA ILE A 50 -32.19 4.34 20.01
C ILE A 50 -30.92 3.89 19.28
N GLN A 51 -30.37 2.72 19.64
CA GLN A 51 -29.19 2.14 19.02
C GLN A 51 -29.45 1.84 17.54
N ALA A 52 -30.62 1.29 17.20
CA ALA A 52 -31.04 1.06 15.83
C ALA A 52 -31.15 2.37 15.04
N ALA A 53 -31.68 3.43 15.64
CA ALA A 53 -31.82 4.74 15.00
C ALA A 53 -30.49 5.51 14.86
N THR A 54 -29.55 5.32 15.78
CA THR A 54 -28.29 6.10 15.84
C THR A 54 -27.11 5.41 15.19
N SER A 55 -27.14 4.08 15.09
CA SER A 55 -26.05 3.31 14.54
C SER A 55 -26.24 3.18 13.02
N LYS A 56 -25.27 3.69 12.27
CA LYS A 56 -25.30 3.67 10.81
C LYS A 56 -24.73 2.34 10.32
N PHE A 57 -25.60 1.49 9.79
CA PHE A 57 -25.22 0.23 9.17
C PHE A 57 -25.34 0.31 7.67
N CYS A 58 -24.85 -0.73 6.99
CA CYS A 58 -24.93 -0.86 5.55
C CYS A 58 -24.25 0.30 4.79
N ILE A 59 -24.20 0.20 3.47
CA ILE A 59 -23.75 1.29 2.59
C ILE A 59 -24.77 2.44 2.52
N CYS A 60 -26.07 2.16 2.77
CA CYS A 60 -27.12 3.18 2.78
C CYS A 60 -27.15 4.03 4.06
N ARG A 61 -26.32 3.69 5.06
CA ARG A 61 -26.21 4.41 6.35
C ARG A 61 -27.53 4.50 7.14
N GLN A 62 -28.41 3.53 6.94
CA GLN A 62 -29.67 3.39 7.68
C GLN A 62 -29.51 2.37 8.83
N SER A 63 -30.58 2.18 9.60
CA SER A 63 -30.65 1.27 10.76
C SER A 63 -30.46 -0.21 10.37
N ARG A 64 -30.47 -1.14 11.36
CA ARG A 64 -30.44 -2.60 11.11
C ARG A 64 -31.79 -3.21 10.72
N VAL A 65 -32.81 -2.41 10.45
CA VAL A 65 -34.16 -2.94 10.26
C VAL A 65 -34.27 -3.64 8.91
N GLY A 66 -34.59 -4.94 8.92
CA GLY A 66 -34.84 -5.76 7.73
C GLY A 66 -33.85 -6.91 7.53
N ASP A 67 -33.87 -7.50 6.33
CA ASP A 67 -33.00 -8.63 5.98
C ASP A 67 -31.54 -8.21 5.83
N MET A 68 -30.70 -8.65 6.77
CA MET A 68 -29.27 -8.33 6.79
C MET A 68 -28.39 -9.52 6.46
N VAL A 69 -27.22 -9.22 5.91
CA VAL A 69 -26.08 -10.11 5.76
C VAL A 69 -24.86 -9.52 6.46
N GLU A 70 -24.04 -10.37 7.08
CA GLU A 70 -22.80 -9.99 7.75
C GLU A 70 -21.59 -10.32 6.89
N CYS A 71 -20.64 -9.40 6.79
CA CYS A 71 -19.39 -9.62 6.07
C CYS A 71 -18.43 -10.51 6.90
N SER A 72 -17.96 -11.60 6.32
CA SER A 72 -16.99 -12.53 6.94
C SER A 72 -15.61 -11.93 7.21
N VAL A 73 -15.30 -10.75 6.65
CA VAL A 73 -13.98 -10.12 6.76
C VAL A 73 -13.97 -8.95 7.75
N CYS A 74 -15.00 -8.10 7.73
CA CYS A 74 -15.05 -6.89 8.56
C CYS A 74 -16.20 -6.88 9.56
N GLU A 75 -17.01 -7.96 9.61
CA GLU A 75 -18.11 -8.16 10.56
C GLU A 75 -19.20 -7.06 10.53
N GLU A 76 -19.14 -6.16 9.54
CA GLU A 76 -20.19 -5.17 9.30
C GLU A 76 -21.41 -5.82 8.66
N LYS A 77 -22.60 -5.30 9.01
CA LYS A 77 -23.89 -5.76 8.50
C LYS A 77 -24.42 -4.86 7.39
N TYR A 78 -25.01 -5.48 6.38
CA TYR A 78 -25.55 -4.83 5.19
C TYR A 78 -26.94 -5.36 4.88
N HIS A 79 -27.86 -4.50 4.45
CA HIS A 79 -29.14 -4.97 3.92
C HIS A 79 -28.89 -5.78 2.66
N LYS A 80 -29.50 -6.97 2.55
CA LYS A 80 -29.39 -7.83 1.38
C LYS A 80 -29.66 -7.05 0.09
N ALA A 81 -30.74 -6.28 0.05
CA ALA A 81 -31.11 -5.45 -1.10
C ALA A 81 -30.05 -4.39 -1.46
N CYS A 82 -29.40 -3.78 -0.48
CA CYS A 82 -28.34 -2.78 -0.74
C CYS A 82 -27.06 -3.39 -1.32
N VAL A 83 -26.89 -4.71 -1.23
CA VAL A 83 -25.70 -5.40 -1.72
C VAL A 83 -26.02 -6.43 -2.81
N GLY A 84 -27.18 -6.27 -3.46
CA GLY A 84 -27.58 -7.08 -4.63
C GLY A 84 -28.05 -8.50 -4.29
N ILE A 85 -28.37 -8.78 -3.03
CA ILE A 85 -28.96 -10.06 -2.60
C ILE A 85 -30.48 -9.85 -2.47
N SER A 86 -31.28 -10.75 -3.04
CA SER A 86 -32.73 -10.70 -2.81
C SER A 86 -33.05 -10.86 -1.32
N PRO A 87 -33.96 -10.07 -0.72
CA PRO A 87 -34.33 -10.20 0.70
C PRO A 87 -34.73 -11.63 1.09
N SER A 88 -35.50 -12.30 0.21
CA SER A 88 -35.99 -13.67 0.38
C SER A 88 -34.96 -14.76 0.09
N ALA A 89 -33.81 -14.41 -0.51
CA ALA A 89 -32.78 -15.40 -0.80
C ALA A 89 -32.04 -15.82 0.48
N PRO A 90 -31.60 -17.08 0.58
CA PRO A 90 -30.73 -17.51 1.67
C PRO A 90 -29.44 -16.68 1.68
N THR A 91 -28.94 -16.39 2.86
CA THR A 91 -27.69 -15.65 3.02
C THR A 91 -26.53 -16.50 2.50
N PRO A 92 -25.69 -15.98 1.58
CA PRO A 92 -24.57 -16.74 1.07
C PRO A 92 -23.56 -17.02 2.20
N PRO A 93 -23.01 -18.25 2.30
CA PRO A 93 -21.95 -18.54 3.24
C PRO A 93 -20.73 -17.69 2.89
N ASN A 94 -20.06 -17.13 3.91
CA ASN A 94 -18.87 -16.29 3.77
C ASN A 94 -19.06 -15.06 2.86
N TYR A 95 -20.21 -14.39 2.97
CA TYR A 95 -20.42 -13.12 2.28
C TYR A 95 -19.26 -12.15 2.51
N THR A 96 -18.78 -11.53 1.42
CA THR A 96 -17.73 -10.51 1.45
C THR A 96 -18.30 -9.23 0.88
N CYS A 97 -18.25 -8.14 1.66
CA CYS A 97 -18.77 -6.85 1.21
C CYS A 97 -17.88 -6.24 0.13
N MET A 98 -18.43 -5.31 -0.65
CA MET A 98 -17.71 -4.66 -1.75
C MET A 98 -16.42 -3.97 -1.29
N ARG A 99 -16.40 -3.39 -0.08
CA ARG A 99 -15.19 -2.79 0.49
C ARG A 99 -14.07 -3.81 0.67
N CYS A 100 -14.38 -4.95 1.29
CA CYS A 100 -13.40 -6.00 1.54
C CYS A 100 -12.94 -6.65 0.23
N LEU A 101 -13.86 -6.88 -0.71
CA LEU A 101 -13.53 -7.38 -2.04
C LEU A 101 -12.57 -6.44 -2.78
N CYS A 102 -12.89 -5.15 -2.87
CA CYS A 102 -12.02 -4.15 -3.50
C CYS A 102 -10.63 -4.11 -2.85
N LYS A 103 -10.56 -4.18 -1.52
CA LYS A 103 -9.28 -4.19 -0.78
C LYS A 103 -8.43 -5.41 -1.14
N GLN A 104 -9.03 -6.60 -1.23
CA GLN A 104 -8.32 -7.83 -1.60
C GLN A 104 -7.82 -7.77 -3.05
N VAL A 105 -8.67 -7.35 -3.99
CA VAL A 105 -8.29 -7.18 -5.41
C VAL A 105 -7.17 -6.17 -5.56
N TYR A 106 -7.30 -5.01 -4.92
CA TYR A 106 -6.26 -3.97 -4.95
C TYR A 106 -4.93 -4.47 -4.39
N SER A 107 -4.94 -5.18 -3.27
CA SER A 107 -3.75 -5.79 -2.68
C SER A 107 -3.09 -6.80 -3.65
N SER A 108 -3.88 -7.66 -4.30
CA SER A 108 -3.36 -8.64 -5.27
C SER A 108 -2.72 -7.97 -6.48
N VAL A 109 -3.39 -6.97 -7.06
CA VAL A 109 -2.89 -6.24 -8.24
C VAL A 109 -1.63 -5.45 -7.90
N THR A 110 -1.63 -4.74 -6.78
CA THR A 110 -0.45 -3.98 -6.34
C THR A 110 0.74 -4.88 -6.11
N HIS A 111 0.58 -6.04 -5.43
CA HIS A 111 1.68 -7.01 -5.27
C HIS A 111 2.26 -7.48 -6.61
N LYS A 112 1.41 -7.81 -7.59
CA LYS A 112 1.86 -8.22 -8.93
C LYS A 112 2.58 -7.09 -9.66
N LEU A 113 2.04 -5.87 -9.58
CA LEU A 113 2.66 -4.69 -10.19
C LEU A 113 4.04 -4.44 -9.58
N PHE A 114 4.16 -4.49 -8.25
CA PHE A 114 5.45 -4.34 -7.57
C PHE A 114 6.44 -5.40 -7.99
N ALA A 115 6.04 -6.68 -8.04
CA ALA A 115 6.92 -7.76 -8.48
C ALA A 115 7.40 -7.57 -9.93
N THR A 116 6.52 -7.14 -10.83
CA THR A 116 6.90 -6.82 -12.20
C THR A 116 7.86 -5.63 -12.22
N VAL A 117 7.55 -4.52 -11.56
CA VAL A 117 8.42 -3.34 -11.55
C VAL A 117 9.81 -3.68 -10.97
N ASP A 118 9.87 -4.47 -9.90
CA ASP A 118 11.12 -4.92 -9.27
C ASP A 118 11.98 -5.76 -10.24
N HIS A 119 11.35 -6.72 -10.94
CA HIS A 119 12.05 -7.53 -11.96
C HIS A 119 12.62 -6.67 -13.10
N TRP A 120 11.87 -5.66 -13.57
CA TRP A 120 12.35 -4.75 -14.60
C TRP A 120 13.46 -3.83 -14.10
N ALA A 121 13.39 -3.38 -12.84
CA ALA A 121 14.45 -2.58 -12.23
C ALA A 121 15.76 -3.37 -12.11
N GLN A 122 15.69 -4.64 -11.73
CA GLN A 122 16.85 -5.54 -11.67
C GLN A 122 17.45 -5.78 -13.05
N ALA A 123 16.61 -6.10 -14.05
CA ALA A 123 17.07 -6.29 -15.43
C ALA A 123 17.73 -5.01 -16.02
N GLN A 124 17.20 -3.83 -15.68
CA GLN A 124 17.80 -2.56 -16.09
C GLN A 124 19.17 -2.35 -15.44
N GLN A 125 19.31 -2.66 -14.15
CA GLN A 125 20.59 -2.59 -13.44
C GLN A 125 21.64 -3.52 -14.07
N GLU A 126 21.27 -4.75 -14.45
CA GLU A 126 22.15 -5.70 -15.13
C GLU A 126 22.57 -5.19 -16.52
N HIS A 127 21.64 -4.66 -17.31
CA HIS A 127 21.93 -4.07 -18.61
C HIS A 127 22.87 -2.86 -18.50
N ASP A 128 22.64 -1.97 -17.54
CA ASP A 128 23.46 -0.78 -17.32
C ASP A 128 24.87 -1.17 -16.83
N ALA A 129 24.97 -2.19 -15.97
CA ALA A 129 26.25 -2.77 -15.57
C ALA A 129 27.02 -3.34 -16.77
N MET A 130 26.35 -4.12 -17.63
CA MET A 130 26.97 -4.71 -18.82
C MET A 130 27.43 -3.65 -19.83
N ASN A 131 26.65 -2.58 -20.02
CA ASN A 131 27.04 -1.44 -20.87
C ASN A 131 28.22 -0.66 -20.29
N GLY A 132 28.28 -0.52 -18.97
CA GLY A 132 29.44 0.04 -18.27
C GLY A 132 30.72 -0.74 -18.58
N VAL A 133 30.66 -2.07 -18.48
CA VAL A 133 31.77 -2.97 -18.85
C VAL A 133 32.15 -2.79 -20.32
N ALA A 134 31.18 -2.82 -21.25
CA ALA A 134 31.46 -2.66 -22.67
C ALA A 134 32.10 -1.29 -23.02
N HIS A 135 31.70 -0.22 -22.34
CA HIS A 135 32.31 1.10 -22.48
C HIS A 135 33.75 1.10 -21.96
N ALA A 136 34.00 0.55 -20.77
CA ALA A 136 35.34 0.43 -20.20
C ALA A 136 36.28 -0.38 -21.11
N THR A 137 35.81 -1.51 -21.65
CA THR A 137 36.57 -2.34 -22.59
C THR A 137 36.91 -1.59 -23.88
N ARG A 138 35.97 -0.87 -24.48
CA ARG A 138 36.23 -0.05 -25.69
C ARG A 138 37.24 1.05 -25.41
N ASN A 139 37.14 1.71 -24.26
CA ASN A 139 38.08 2.76 -23.87
C ASN A 139 39.49 2.18 -23.68
N TRP A 140 39.63 1.08 -22.95
CA TRP A 140 40.89 0.35 -22.78
C TRP A 140 41.51 -0.06 -24.12
N MET A 141 40.71 -0.67 -25.01
CA MET A 141 41.18 -1.05 -26.36
C MET A 141 41.65 0.18 -27.17
N GLY A 142 40.98 1.33 -27.02
CA GLY A 142 41.40 2.59 -27.63
C GLY A 142 42.75 3.08 -27.10
N LEU A 143 42.94 3.06 -25.78
CA LEU A 143 44.21 3.43 -25.14
C LEU A 143 45.35 2.50 -25.56
N VAL A 144 45.12 1.18 -25.58
CA VAL A 144 46.08 0.19 -26.08
C VAL A 144 46.42 0.45 -27.54
N ARG A 145 45.43 0.71 -28.40
CA ARG A 145 45.65 1.06 -29.81
C ARG A 145 46.47 2.33 -29.97
N MET A 146 46.22 3.36 -29.17
CA MET A 146 47.00 4.60 -29.18
C MET A 146 48.46 4.36 -28.73
N ALA A 147 48.66 3.57 -27.67
CA ALA A 147 49.98 3.24 -27.14
C ALA A 147 50.81 2.35 -28.09
N LEU A 148 50.15 1.50 -28.87
CA LEU A 148 50.79 0.60 -29.84
C LEU A 148 50.87 1.20 -31.26
N SER A 149 50.30 2.39 -31.48
CA SER A 149 50.34 3.03 -32.79
C SER A 149 51.77 3.52 -33.06
N PRO A 150 52.42 3.14 -34.18
CA PRO A 150 53.74 3.66 -34.52
C PRO A 150 53.64 5.17 -34.69
N ALA A 151 54.49 5.92 -33.98
CA ALA A 151 54.71 7.32 -34.29
C ALA A 151 55.19 7.40 -35.75
N MET A 152 54.35 7.92 -36.65
CA MET A 152 54.80 8.21 -38.00
C MET A 152 55.67 9.47 -37.96
N GLY A 153 56.98 9.27 -38.21
CA GLY A 153 58.04 10.28 -38.30
C GLY A 153 58.88 10.33 -37.02
N ASP A 154 60.17 9.99 -36.97
CA ASP A 154 61.22 10.04 -37.99
C ASP A 154 62.27 8.95 -37.76
N THR A 155 62.82 8.43 -38.86
CA THR A 155 63.94 7.49 -38.86
C THR A 155 65.26 8.21 -38.52
N SER A 156 65.77 8.06 -37.29
CA SER A 156 67.22 7.97 -37.03
C SER A 156 67.56 7.60 -35.58
N GLY A 157 68.28 6.48 -35.42
CA GLY A 157 69.21 6.25 -34.30
C GLY A 157 68.62 5.78 -32.96
N PRO A 158 69.37 4.96 -32.19
CA PRO A 158 68.81 4.04 -31.22
C PRO A 158 68.69 4.65 -29.82
N GLU A 159 68.03 3.88 -28.94
CA GLU A 159 67.96 4.08 -27.48
C GLU A 159 66.92 5.11 -27.05
N ASN A 160 65.78 4.64 -26.51
CA ASN A 160 65.34 4.93 -25.13
C ASN A 160 63.87 4.57 -24.92
N GLY A 161 63.61 3.99 -23.74
CA GLY A 161 62.32 3.41 -23.35
C GLY A 161 61.14 4.38 -23.36
N MET A 162 59.95 3.79 -23.43
CA MET A 162 58.64 4.43 -23.34
C MET A 162 58.62 5.52 -22.25
N ALA A 163 58.31 6.76 -22.61
CA ALA A 163 58.41 7.91 -21.71
C ALA A 163 57.54 7.75 -20.43
N PRO A 164 58.06 8.11 -19.24
CA PRO A 164 57.41 7.85 -17.94
C PRO A 164 56.07 8.58 -17.72
N ALA A 165 55.80 9.67 -18.45
CA ALA A 165 54.54 10.42 -18.34
C ALA A 165 53.31 9.62 -18.79
N ASN A 166 53.49 8.65 -19.70
CA ASN A 166 52.40 7.79 -20.16
C ASN A 166 52.08 6.66 -19.17
N TYR A 167 53.05 6.21 -18.37
CA TYR A 167 52.82 5.18 -17.33
C TYR A 167 51.98 5.70 -16.17
N ALA A 168 52.28 6.90 -15.68
CA ALA A 168 51.53 7.49 -14.56
C ALA A 168 50.06 7.72 -14.91
N ASN A 169 49.76 8.12 -16.15
CA ASN A 169 48.38 8.34 -16.61
C ASN A 169 47.61 7.02 -16.75
N LEU A 170 48.25 5.97 -17.26
CA LEU A 170 47.64 4.64 -17.36
C LEU A 170 47.37 4.02 -15.98
N GLN A 171 48.28 4.21 -15.02
CA GLN A 171 48.15 3.65 -13.68
C GLN A 171 47.06 4.36 -12.85
N GLN A 172 46.97 5.69 -12.97
CA GLN A 172 45.91 6.48 -12.34
C GLN A 172 44.52 6.20 -12.93
N GLN A 173 44.44 5.89 -14.23
CA GLN A 173 43.21 5.45 -14.89
C GLN A 173 42.80 4.01 -14.48
N ALA A 174 43.77 3.11 -14.27
CA ALA A 174 43.51 1.75 -13.79
C ALA A 174 42.97 1.75 -12.35
N GLU A 175 43.55 2.55 -11.46
CA GLU A 175 43.10 2.72 -10.07
C GLU A 175 41.68 3.32 -9.99
N ALA A 176 41.33 4.28 -10.86
CA ALA A 176 40.00 4.87 -10.92
C ALA A 176 38.90 3.89 -11.39
N LEU A 177 39.29 2.80 -12.05
CA LEU A 177 38.42 1.71 -12.48
C LEU A 177 38.47 0.50 -11.53
N GLY A 178 39.20 0.59 -10.41
CA GLY A 178 39.31 -0.46 -9.40
C GLY A 178 40.15 -1.67 -9.82
N ILE A 179 41.03 -1.52 -10.82
CA ILE A 179 41.89 -2.58 -11.32
C ILE A 179 43.23 -2.47 -10.59
N HIS A 180 43.48 -3.41 -9.67
CA HIS A 180 44.63 -3.35 -8.77
C HIS A 180 45.74 -4.37 -9.13
N ASP A 181 45.43 -5.43 -9.90
CA ASP A 181 46.40 -6.41 -10.40
C ASP A 181 46.03 -6.93 -11.80
N LEU A 182 47.03 -7.15 -12.66
CA LEU A 182 46.86 -7.76 -13.99
C LEU A 182 46.41 -9.23 -13.92
N GLN A 183 46.53 -9.88 -12.76
CA GLN A 183 45.97 -11.23 -12.53
C GLN A 183 44.44 -11.26 -12.54
N ASP A 184 43.77 -10.14 -12.24
CA ASP A 184 42.30 -10.05 -12.24
C ASP A 184 41.70 -10.15 -13.66
N VAL A 185 42.51 -9.90 -14.69
CA VAL A 185 42.10 -9.98 -16.11
C VAL A 185 42.03 -11.43 -16.61
N GLN A 186 42.73 -12.37 -15.97
CA GLN A 186 42.76 -13.77 -16.40
C GLN A 186 41.50 -14.57 -16.02
N HIS A 187 40.63 -14.05 -15.15
CA HIS A 187 39.39 -14.74 -14.73
C HIS A 187 38.12 -14.30 -15.49
N VAL A 188 38.26 -13.46 -16.52
CA VAL A 188 37.12 -12.91 -17.30
C VAL A 188 37.03 -13.50 -18.72
N MET A 189 37.65 -14.67 -18.97
CA MET A 189 37.45 -15.46 -20.19
C MET A 189 36.92 -16.86 -19.89
#